data_AF-A0A0P0FIU0-F1
#
_entry.id   AF-A0A0P0FIU0-F1
#
_cell.length_a   1.000
_cell.length_b   1.000
_cell.length_c   1.000
_cell.angle_alpha   90.00
_cell.angle_beta   90.00
_cell.angle_gamma   90.00
#
_symmetry.space_group_name_H-M   'P 1'
#
loop_
_entity.id
_entity.type
_entity.pdbx_description
1 polymer ?
#
loop_
_entity_poly.entity_id
_entity_poly.type
_entity_poly.pdbx_seq_one_letter_code
_entity_poly.pdbx_strand_id
1 'polypeptide(L)'
;MSDIASLQPIQQASPSSPGPQERGVFQGMTVEMGATQDAMGDVSFDLQGILSELEIAQQYQEGRRAIFLGQVNQLFESAKESIASQTLGDFSGVYGALFHDFLAELKSIQKKRDYDLSNIRELSKRIFDDPSVQHAAVLAAAQMENGMAEGNNMEQMLRQFAQILVEENGPAIRAGYNINSTITLFAGERVEHFRTLREVYRSVLLSDMSEEEIYDFVVHTLPTRFRFLFRPKENPDSQGGRKK
;
A
#
# COMPACT_ATOMS: atom_id res chain seq x y z
N MET A 1 62.64 47.14 0.40
CA MET A 1 61.73 48.07 -0.30
C MET A 1 60.81 48.64 0.75
N SER A 2 61.07 49.87 1.16
CA SER A 2 60.29 50.58 2.18
C SER A 2 59.85 51.88 1.53
N ASP A 3 58.55 52.03 1.31
CA ASP A 3 57.96 53.34 1.04
C ASP A 3 56.70 53.53 1.88
N ILE A 4 56.62 54.76 2.35
CA ILE A 4 55.81 55.31 3.42
C ILE A 4 54.58 55.96 2.81
N ALA A 5 53.41 55.77 3.42
CA ALA A 5 52.43 56.86 3.61
C ALA A 5 51.37 56.42 4.61
N SER A 6 51.54 56.86 5.85
CA SER A 6 50.47 56.99 6.84
C SER A 6 49.91 58.41 6.75
N LEU A 7 48.59 58.58 6.90
CA LEU A 7 47.97 59.62 7.74
C LEU A 7 46.44 59.35 7.82
N GLN A 8 46.00 59.11 9.06
CA GLN A 8 44.63 59.13 9.61
C GLN A 8 44.63 60.23 10.71
N PRO A 9 43.54 60.59 11.46
CA PRO A 9 42.08 60.47 11.28
C PRO A 9 41.25 61.71 11.83
N ILE A 10 39.91 61.54 11.97
CA ILE A 10 38.92 62.15 12.91
C ILE A 10 38.32 63.55 12.54
N GLN A 11 37.04 63.94 12.71
CA GLN A 11 35.66 63.39 12.86
C GLN A 11 34.74 64.62 13.17
N GLN A 12 33.40 64.43 13.13
CA GLN A 12 32.27 65.31 13.56
C GLN A 12 31.61 66.16 12.45
N ALA A 13 30.29 66.42 12.42
CA ALA A 13 29.04 65.82 12.92
C ALA A 13 27.87 66.55 12.18
N SER A 14 26.72 65.88 12.01
CA SER A 14 25.52 66.28 11.21
C SER A 14 24.72 67.50 11.75
N PRO A 15 23.70 68.04 11.01
CA PRO A 15 22.31 67.49 11.09
C PRO A 15 21.36 67.71 9.87
N SER A 16 20.23 66.96 9.90
CA SER A 16 18.84 67.27 9.43
C SER A 16 18.52 67.44 7.92
N SER A 17 17.41 66.97 7.33
CA SER A 17 16.33 66.02 7.64
C SER A 17 15.49 65.78 6.35
N PRO A 18 14.63 64.74 6.27
CA PRO A 18 13.93 64.26 5.07
C PRO A 18 12.48 64.74 4.96
N GLY A 19 11.92 64.71 3.74
CA GLY A 19 10.47 64.78 3.47
C GLY A 19 9.87 63.38 3.23
N PRO A 20 8.61 63.11 3.60
CA PRO A 20 8.10 61.75 3.77
C PRO A 20 7.57 61.14 2.46
N GLN A 21 8.09 59.96 2.09
CA GLN A 21 7.38 59.02 1.22
C GLN A 21 6.57 58.08 2.11
N GLU A 22 5.23 58.15 2.01
CA GLU A 22 4.34 57.21 2.67
C GLU A 22 4.47 55.83 2.02
N ARG A 23 5.21 54.95 2.68
CA ARG A 23 5.20 53.50 2.43
C ARG A 23 4.06 52.89 3.22
N GLY A 24 2.96 52.56 2.55
CA GLY A 24 1.95 51.65 3.08
C GLY A 24 2.36 50.20 2.84
N VAL A 25 2.32 49.37 3.88
CA VAL A 25 2.54 47.92 3.79
C VAL A 25 1.18 47.23 3.80
N PHE A 26 0.85 46.48 2.75
CA PHE A 26 -0.26 45.53 2.77
C PHE A 26 0.31 44.14 2.48
N GLN A 27 0.30 43.27 3.51
CA GLN A 27 0.65 41.83 3.43
C GLN A 27 1.98 41.48 2.71
N GLY A 28 3.07 42.19 3.04
CA GLY A 28 4.43 41.66 2.87
C GLY A 28 5.03 41.64 1.45
N MET A 29 4.39 42.25 0.44
CA MET A 29 5.00 42.48 -0.87
C MET A 29 5.31 43.96 -1.08
N THR A 30 6.55 44.29 -1.45
CA THR A 30 6.93 45.63 -1.93
C THR A 30 6.32 45.86 -3.31
N VAL A 31 5.38 46.80 -3.41
CA VAL A 31 4.83 47.26 -4.68
C VAL A 31 5.44 48.61 -5.02
N GLU A 32 6.22 48.67 -6.11
CA GLU A 32 6.64 49.95 -6.70
C GLU A 32 5.53 50.45 -7.63
N MET A 33 5.04 51.66 -7.35
CA MET A 33 4.00 52.31 -8.14
C MET A 33 4.65 52.97 -9.37
N GLY A 34 4.75 52.23 -10.47
CA GLY A 34 5.09 52.76 -11.78
C GLY A 34 3.89 53.45 -12.43
N ALA A 35 4.14 54.59 -13.07
CA ALA A 35 3.14 55.47 -13.68
C ALA A 35 2.17 54.73 -14.62
N THR A 36 0.86 54.89 -14.40
CA THR A 36 -0.19 54.42 -15.29
C THR A 36 -0.26 55.31 -16.53
N GLN A 37 0.26 54.83 -17.66
CA GLN A 37 -0.09 55.32 -18.98
C GLN A 37 -1.11 54.36 -19.61
N ASP A 38 -2.31 54.91 -19.81
CA ASP A 38 -3.32 54.60 -20.81
C ASP A 38 -3.21 53.24 -21.54
N ALA A 39 -4.04 52.28 -21.14
CA ALA A 39 -4.43 51.14 -21.95
C ALA A 39 -5.87 50.71 -21.57
N MET A 40 -6.85 51.55 -21.90
CA MET A 40 -8.21 51.06 -22.13
C MET A 40 -8.21 50.26 -23.44
N GLY A 41 -7.89 48.97 -23.34
CA GLY A 41 -7.98 48.01 -24.43
C GLY A 41 -8.53 46.69 -23.90
N ASP A 42 -9.77 46.39 -24.27
CA ASP A 42 -10.46 45.08 -24.22
C ASP A 42 -10.04 44.09 -23.12
N VAL A 43 -10.73 44.12 -21.99
CA VAL A 43 -10.90 42.92 -21.16
C VAL A 43 -12.13 42.17 -21.66
N SER A 44 -12.00 41.56 -22.83
CA SER A 44 -12.83 40.42 -23.23
C SER A 44 -12.38 39.23 -22.38
N PHE A 45 -13.08 38.97 -21.29
CA PHE A 45 -12.87 37.76 -20.49
C PHE A 45 -13.24 36.55 -21.36
N ASP A 46 -12.24 35.87 -21.91
CA ASP A 46 -12.43 34.70 -22.76
C ASP A 46 -12.86 33.50 -21.89
N LEU A 47 -14.14 33.48 -21.54
CA LEU A 47 -14.80 32.37 -20.86
C LEU A 47 -14.66 31.07 -21.65
N GLN A 48 -14.46 31.15 -22.96
CA GLN A 48 -14.28 30.01 -23.84
C GLN A 48 -12.89 29.39 -23.67
N GLY A 49 -11.86 30.21 -23.47
CA GLY A 49 -10.51 29.77 -23.10
C GLY A 49 -10.48 29.07 -21.74
N ILE A 50 -11.16 29.62 -20.73
CA ILE A 50 -11.23 29.01 -19.38
C ILE A 50 -12.02 27.70 -19.39
N LEU A 51 -13.15 27.64 -20.11
CA LEU A 51 -13.92 26.40 -20.27
C LEU A 51 -13.12 25.35 -21.04
N SER A 52 -12.40 25.74 -22.09
CA SER A 52 -11.54 24.84 -22.87
C SER A 52 -10.37 24.31 -22.04
N GLU A 53 -9.71 25.15 -21.22
CA GLU A 53 -8.67 24.71 -20.30
C GLU A 53 -9.21 23.77 -19.21
N LEU A 54 -10.42 24.04 -18.71
CA LEU A 54 -11.09 23.17 -17.73
C LEU A 54 -11.46 21.81 -18.35
N GLU A 55 -11.95 21.80 -19.59
CA GLU A 55 -12.35 20.61 -20.35
C GLU A 55 -11.12 19.78 -20.75
N ILE A 56 -10.02 20.42 -21.15
CA ILE A 56 -8.72 19.78 -21.38
C ILE A 56 -8.18 19.19 -20.08
N ALA A 57 -8.26 19.90 -18.96
CA ALA A 57 -7.84 19.38 -17.65
C ALA A 57 -8.71 18.19 -17.21
N GLN A 58 -10.01 18.22 -17.50
CA GLN A 58 -10.96 17.14 -17.22
C GLN A 58 -10.66 15.91 -18.08
N GLN A 59 -10.45 16.08 -19.39
CA GLN A 59 -10.01 15.01 -20.29
C GLN A 59 -8.65 14.46 -19.90
N TYR A 60 -7.71 15.29 -19.43
CA TYR A 60 -6.43 14.83 -18.91
C TYR A 60 -6.58 13.99 -17.63
N GLN A 61 -7.50 14.37 -16.74
CA GLN A 61 -7.82 13.59 -15.54
C GLN A 61 -8.54 12.29 -15.87
N GLU A 62 -9.48 12.31 -16.81
CA GLU A 62 -10.19 11.12 -17.30
C GLU A 62 -9.25 10.16 -18.03
N GLY A 63 -8.35 10.68 -18.87
CA GLY A 63 -7.30 9.89 -19.51
C GLY A 63 -6.36 9.24 -18.50
N ARG A 64 -5.93 9.98 -17.46
CA ARG A 64 -5.13 9.40 -16.37
C ARG A 64 -5.90 8.36 -15.56
N ARG A 65 -7.18 8.58 -15.28
CA ARG A 65 -8.03 7.58 -14.60
C ARG A 65 -8.24 6.34 -15.45
N ALA A 66 -8.44 6.48 -16.76
CA ALA A 66 -8.60 5.36 -17.68
C ALA A 66 -7.30 4.56 -17.82
N ILE A 67 -6.15 5.23 -17.91
CA ILE A 67 -4.83 4.58 -17.91
C ILE A 67 -4.58 3.86 -16.59
N PHE A 68 -4.88 4.50 -15.46
CA PHE A 68 -4.77 3.89 -14.13
C PHE A 68 -5.70 2.68 -13.98
N LEU A 69 -6.97 2.79 -14.38
CA LEU A 69 -7.92 1.67 -14.38
C LEU A 69 -7.48 0.54 -15.31
N GLY A 70 -6.93 0.86 -16.48
CA GLY A 70 -6.36 -0.12 -17.40
C GLY A 70 -5.17 -0.85 -16.79
N GLN A 71 -4.26 -0.13 -16.13
CA GLN A 71 -3.14 -0.71 -15.39
C GLN A 71 -3.63 -1.56 -14.21
N VAL A 72 -4.62 -1.09 -13.45
CA VAL A 72 -5.22 -1.85 -12.35
C VAL A 72 -5.85 -3.14 -12.85
N ASN A 73 -6.61 -3.11 -13.95
CA ASN A 73 -7.20 -4.31 -14.54
C ASN A 73 -6.14 -5.28 -15.05
N GLN A 74 -5.07 -4.78 -15.69
CA GLN A 74 -3.93 -5.63 -16.08
C GLN A 74 -3.22 -6.24 -14.87
N LEU A 75 -3.08 -5.50 -13.78
CA LEU A 75 -2.53 -6.01 -12.53
C LEU A 75 -3.44 -7.09 -11.93
N PHE A 76 -4.76 -6.91 -11.96
CA PHE A 76 -5.72 -7.90 -11.49
C PHE A 76 -5.69 -9.19 -12.31
N GLU A 77 -5.67 -9.10 -13.64
CA GLU A 77 -5.58 -10.30 -14.50
C GLU A 77 -4.22 -11.00 -14.32
N SER A 78 -3.12 -10.25 -14.26
CA SER A 78 -1.79 -10.80 -13.96
C SER A 78 -1.74 -11.45 -12.56
N ALA A 79 -2.44 -10.87 -11.57
CA ALA A 79 -2.54 -11.43 -10.24
C ALA A 79 -3.36 -12.72 -10.22
N LYS A 80 -4.43 -12.83 -11.02
CA LYS A 80 -5.22 -14.06 -11.18
C LYS A 80 -4.40 -15.19 -11.83
N GLU A 81 -3.50 -14.85 -12.75
CA GLU A 81 -2.62 -15.82 -13.42
C GLU A 81 -1.34 -16.13 -12.61
N SER A 82 -1.07 -15.37 -11.55
CA SER A 82 0.14 -15.53 -10.73
C SER A 82 0.19 -16.87 -9.97
N ILE A 83 1.41 -17.28 -9.59
CA ILE A 83 1.62 -18.45 -8.72
C ILE A 83 0.88 -18.27 -7.39
N ALA A 84 0.71 -17.04 -6.92
CA ALA A 84 -0.06 -16.73 -5.72
C ALA A 84 -1.52 -17.17 -5.84
N SER A 85 -2.19 -16.89 -6.96
CA SER A 85 -3.59 -17.31 -7.17
C SER A 85 -3.73 -18.82 -7.41
N GLN A 86 -2.70 -19.47 -7.97
CA GLN A 86 -2.66 -20.93 -8.12
C GLN A 86 -2.49 -21.65 -6.78
N THR A 87 -1.76 -21.04 -5.84
CA THR A 87 -1.49 -21.61 -4.51
C THR A 87 -2.54 -21.20 -3.48
N LEU A 88 -3.12 -20.02 -3.62
CA LEU A 88 -4.16 -19.45 -2.78
C LEU A 88 -5.33 -18.98 -3.66
N GLY A 89 -6.34 -19.84 -3.86
CA GLY A 89 -7.53 -19.53 -4.67
C GLY A 89 -8.36 -18.31 -4.21
N ASP A 90 -8.16 -17.83 -2.99
CA ASP A 90 -8.77 -16.62 -2.42
C ASP A 90 -7.90 -15.37 -2.58
N PHE A 91 -6.66 -15.50 -3.06
CA PHE A 91 -5.70 -14.41 -3.13
C PHE A 91 -6.21 -13.24 -4.00
N SER A 92 -6.69 -13.53 -5.21
CA SER A 92 -7.17 -12.48 -6.13
C SER A 92 -8.50 -11.86 -5.71
N GLY A 93 -9.38 -12.64 -5.04
CA GLY A 93 -10.69 -12.16 -4.60
C GLY A 93 -10.66 -11.43 -3.26
N VAL A 94 -10.08 -12.08 -2.25
CA VAL A 94 -10.13 -11.63 -0.84
C VAL A 94 -8.96 -10.72 -0.52
N TYR A 95 -7.76 -11.03 -1.03
CA TYR A 95 -6.54 -10.27 -0.75
C TYR A 95 -6.16 -9.30 -1.87
N GLY A 96 -6.96 -9.18 -2.93
CA GLY A 96 -6.63 -8.36 -4.10
C GLY A 96 -6.39 -6.88 -3.79
N ALA A 97 -7.20 -6.29 -2.90
CA ALA A 97 -7.02 -4.90 -2.46
C ALA A 97 -5.71 -4.70 -1.68
N LEU A 98 -5.43 -5.59 -0.72
CA LEU A 98 -4.17 -5.56 0.05
C LEU A 98 -2.95 -5.77 -0.85
N PHE A 99 -3.05 -6.64 -1.85
CA PHE A 99 -2.00 -6.84 -2.84
C PHE A 99 -1.77 -5.60 -3.70
N HIS A 100 -2.83 -4.91 -4.12
CA HIS A 100 -2.71 -3.64 -4.82
C HIS A 100 -2.00 -2.58 -3.96
N ASP A 101 -2.38 -2.45 -2.70
CA ASP A 101 -1.75 -1.51 -1.77
C ASP A 101 -0.26 -1.84 -1.59
N PHE A 102 0.07 -3.13 -1.45
CA PHE A 102 1.45 -3.59 -1.42
C PHE A 102 2.23 -3.19 -2.67
N LEU A 103 1.68 -3.38 -3.88
CA LEU A 103 2.34 -2.98 -5.12
C LEU A 103 2.52 -1.46 -5.23
N ALA A 104 1.50 -0.68 -4.84
CA ALA A 104 1.56 0.77 -4.89
C ALA A 104 2.67 1.31 -3.98
N GLU A 105 2.80 0.77 -2.77
CA GLU A 105 3.86 1.11 -1.83
C GLU A 105 5.23 0.60 -2.28
N LEU A 106 5.29 -0.60 -2.87
CA LEU A 106 6.51 -1.16 -3.45
C LEU A 106 7.05 -0.27 -4.58
N LYS A 107 6.17 0.25 -5.45
CA LYS A 107 6.54 1.25 -6.46
C LYS A 107 6.98 2.57 -5.85
N SER A 108 6.41 2.97 -4.71
CA SER A 108 6.83 4.19 -3.99
C SER A 108 8.26 4.07 -3.45
N ILE A 109 8.60 2.96 -2.78
CA ILE A 109 9.97 2.73 -2.29
C ILE A 109 10.98 2.59 -3.43
N GLN A 110 10.57 1.96 -4.54
CA GLN A 110 11.38 1.85 -5.76
C GLN A 110 11.72 3.23 -6.34
N LYS A 111 10.72 4.12 -6.49
CA LYS A 111 10.93 5.49 -7.00
C LYS A 111 11.87 6.31 -6.13
N LYS A 112 11.82 6.11 -4.82
CA LYS A 112 12.72 6.78 -3.85
C LYS A 112 14.13 6.19 -3.82
N ARG A 113 14.38 5.10 -4.55
CA ARG A 113 15.62 4.30 -4.49
C ARG A 113 15.97 3.81 -3.07
N ASP A 114 14.94 3.62 -2.26
CA ASP A 114 15.03 3.20 -0.86
C ASP A 114 14.54 1.75 -0.72
N TYR A 115 14.87 0.91 -1.71
CA TYR A 115 14.39 -0.46 -1.79
C TYR A 115 15.53 -1.41 -1.41
N ASP A 116 15.53 -1.82 -0.14
CA ASP A 116 16.35 -2.89 0.38
C ASP A 116 15.48 -4.02 0.96
N LEU A 117 16.11 -5.12 1.35
CA LEU A 117 15.40 -6.27 1.93
C LEU A 117 14.69 -5.93 3.26
N SER A 118 15.21 -4.97 4.03
CA SER A 118 14.62 -4.57 5.31
C SER A 118 13.29 -3.86 5.08
N ASN A 119 13.26 -2.89 4.16
CA ASN A 119 12.08 -2.13 3.80
C ASN A 119 11.00 -3.00 3.15
N ILE A 120 11.39 -3.94 2.27
CA ILE A 120 10.45 -4.91 1.68
C ILE A 120 9.86 -5.82 2.77
N ARG A 121 10.69 -6.27 3.72
CA ARG A 121 10.24 -7.09 4.85
C ARG A 121 9.26 -6.31 5.74
N GLU A 122 9.57 -5.08 6.10
CA GLU A 122 8.71 -4.25 6.94
C GLU A 122 7.36 -3.95 6.26
N LEU A 123 7.41 -3.55 4.98
CA LEU A 123 6.22 -3.30 4.17
C LEU A 123 5.32 -4.54 4.10
N SER A 124 5.89 -5.70 3.77
CA SER A 124 5.12 -6.93 3.64
C SER A 124 4.50 -7.39 4.97
N LYS A 125 5.21 -7.25 6.10
CA LYS A 125 4.68 -7.56 7.44
C LYS A 125 3.56 -6.63 7.87
N ARG A 126 3.61 -5.35 7.47
CA ARG A 126 2.56 -4.37 7.78
C ARG A 126 1.25 -4.66 7.04
N ILE A 127 1.34 -5.21 5.84
CA ILE A 127 0.17 -5.46 4.98
C ILE A 127 -0.38 -6.88 5.16
N PHE A 128 0.50 -7.87 5.35
CA PHE A 128 0.12 -9.28 5.40
C PHE A 128 0.53 -9.92 6.72
N ASP A 129 -0.47 -10.19 7.55
CA ASP A 129 -0.29 -10.89 8.83
C ASP A 129 -0.16 -12.42 8.66
N ASP A 130 -0.64 -12.97 7.55
CA ASP A 130 -0.58 -14.41 7.27
C ASP A 130 0.69 -14.75 6.47
N PRO A 131 1.60 -15.61 6.96
CA PRO A 131 2.84 -15.93 6.28
C PRO A 131 2.66 -16.53 4.87
N SER A 132 1.60 -17.31 4.66
CA SER A 132 1.32 -17.92 3.35
C SER A 132 0.87 -16.88 2.33
N VAL A 133 0.07 -15.91 2.77
CA VAL A 133 -0.35 -14.75 1.96
C VAL A 133 0.82 -13.82 1.70
N GLN A 134 1.64 -13.53 2.71
CA GLN A 134 2.83 -12.71 2.57
C GLN A 134 3.79 -13.29 1.52
N HIS A 135 4.09 -14.59 1.62
CA HIS A 135 4.94 -15.27 0.64
C HIS A 135 4.31 -15.25 -0.77
N ALA A 136 3.01 -15.51 -0.88
CA ALA A 136 2.30 -15.47 -2.15
C ALA A 136 2.36 -14.07 -2.78
N ALA A 137 2.09 -13.01 -2.01
CA ALA A 137 2.15 -11.62 -2.48
C ALA A 137 3.55 -11.23 -2.95
N VAL A 138 4.60 -11.60 -2.21
CA VAL A 138 5.98 -11.30 -2.61
C VAL A 138 6.34 -12.02 -3.91
N LEU A 139 5.94 -13.29 -4.07
CA LEU A 139 6.15 -14.02 -5.32
C LEU A 139 5.39 -13.40 -6.50
N ALA A 140 4.12 -13.03 -6.31
CA ALA A 140 3.33 -12.38 -7.36
C ALA A 140 3.96 -11.05 -7.78
N ALA A 141 4.42 -10.23 -6.82
CA ALA A 141 5.12 -8.99 -7.12
C ALA A 141 6.43 -9.25 -7.89
N ALA A 142 7.21 -10.28 -7.50
CA ALA A 142 8.42 -10.65 -8.24
C ALA A 142 8.10 -11.04 -9.69
N GLN A 143 7.02 -11.80 -9.92
CA GLN A 143 6.59 -12.18 -11.27
C GLN A 143 6.22 -10.96 -12.12
N MET A 144 5.59 -9.95 -11.53
CA MET A 144 5.22 -8.71 -12.21
C MET A 144 6.44 -7.84 -12.56
N GLU A 145 7.47 -7.81 -11.71
CA GLU A 145 8.71 -7.06 -12.00
C GLU A 145 9.53 -7.68 -13.14
N ASN A 146 9.49 -9.01 -13.32
CA ASN A 146 10.17 -9.72 -14.42
C ASN A 146 9.74 -9.22 -15.83
N GLY A 147 8.58 -8.56 -15.93
CA GLY A 147 8.07 -7.97 -17.18
C GLY A 147 8.46 -6.51 -17.42
N MET A 148 9.14 -5.84 -16.48
CA MET A 148 9.39 -4.39 -16.52
C MET A 148 10.88 -4.03 -16.51
N ALA A 149 11.40 -3.67 -17.68
CA ALA A 149 12.65 -2.94 -17.96
C ALA A 149 13.97 -3.47 -17.34
N GLU A 150 14.96 -3.69 -18.20
CA GLU A 150 16.35 -3.99 -17.82
C GLU A 150 16.94 -2.88 -16.93
N GLY A 151 17.47 -3.26 -15.75
CA GLY A 151 18.24 -2.37 -14.88
C GLY A 151 17.75 -2.24 -13.42
N ASN A 152 16.63 -2.89 -13.06
CA ASN A 152 16.14 -2.87 -11.67
C ASN A 152 16.32 -4.23 -10.97
N ASN A 153 17.04 -4.23 -9.85
CA ASN A 153 17.30 -5.42 -9.02
C ASN A 153 16.12 -5.81 -8.10
N MET A 154 14.96 -5.18 -8.25
CA MET A 154 13.78 -5.43 -7.39
C MET A 154 13.27 -6.87 -7.52
N GLU A 155 13.20 -7.41 -8.74
CA GLU A 155 12.73 -8.78 -8.96
C GLU A 155 13.57 -9.78 -8.15
N GLN A 156 14.90 -9.68 -8.26
CA GLN A 156 15.83 -10.55 -7.55
C GLN A 156 15.71 -10.38 -6.03
N MET A 157 15.53 -9.15 -5.53
CA MET A 157 15.32 -8.90 -4.10
C MET A 157 14.00 -9.50 -3.59
N LEU A 158 12.91 -9.38 -4.35
CA LEU A 158 11.63 -10.00 -3.99
C LEU A 158 11.75 -11.53 -3.98
N ARG A 159 12.44 -12.13 -4.96
CA ARG A 159 12.70 -13.57 -4.97
C ARG A 159 13.56 -14.02 -3.80
N GLN A 160 14.61 -13.27 -3.49
CA GLN A 160 15.45 -13.52 -2.32
C GLN A 160 14.63 -13.42 -1.03
N PHE A 161 13.77 -12.42 -0.92
CA PHE A 161 12.90 -12.28 0.23
C PHE A 161 11.87 -13.41 0.34
N ALA A 162 11.27 -13.86 -0.77
CA ALA A 162 10.40 -15.04 -0.78
C ALA A 162 11.13 -16.29 -0.28
N GLN A 163 12.37 -16.50 -0.72
CA GLN A 163 13.21 -17.60 -0.24
C GLN A 163 13.46 -17.51 1.27
N ILE A 164 13.77 -16.31 1.79
CA ILE A 164 13.94 -16.10 3.24
C ILE A 164 12.63 -16.39 4.00
N LEU A 165 11.47 -16.03 3.46
CA LEU A 165 10.18 -16.38 4.07
C LEU A 165 9.98 -17.89 4.16
N VAL A 166 10.39 -18.66 3.15
CA VAL A 166 10.33 -20.13 3.18
C VAL A 166 11.31 -20.71 4.21
N GLU A 167 12.50 -20.14 4.35
CA GLU A 167 13.48 -20.57 5.35
C GLU A 167 13.01 -20.28 6.78
N GLU A 168 12.44 -19.11 7.02
CA GLU A 168 11.97 -18.69 8.35
C GLU A 168 10.61 -19.32 8.74
N ASN A 169 9.68 -19.43 7.78
CA ASN A 169 8.27 -19.78 8.04
C ASN A 169 7.76 -20.95 7.20
N GLY A 170 8.65 -21.76 6.62
CA GLY A 170 8.30 -22.82 5.67
C GLY A 170 7.16 -23.74 6.10
N PRO A 171 7.17 -24.31 7.33
CA PRO A 171 6.05 -25.12 7.83
C PRO A 171 4.72 -24.36 7.84
N ALA A 172 4.71 -23.11 8.31
CA ALA A 172 3.51 -22.27 8.36
C ALA A 172 3.00 -21.93 6.95
N ILE A 173 3.89 -21.57 6.02
CA ILE A 173 3.54 -21.26 4.63
C ILE A 173 2.89 -22.48 3.96
N ARG A 174 3.52 -23.67 4.08
CA ARG A 174 2.98 -24.91 3.50
C ARG A 174 1.63 -25.28 4.11
N ALA A 175 1.48 -25.13 5.43
CA ALA A 175 0.21 -25.38 6.10
C ALA A 175 -0.91 -24.46 5.57
N GLY A 176 -0.62 -23.17 5.40
CA GLY A 176 -1.55 -22.20 4.81
C GLY A 176 -1.98 -22.55 3.39
N TYR A 177 -1.06 -23.01 2.55
CA TYR A 177 -1.37 -23.50 1.19
C TYR A 177 -2.20 -24.77 1.20
N ASN A 178 -1.84 -25.76 2.03
CA ASN A 178 -2.49 -27.06 2.08
C ASN A 178 -3.97 -26.97 2.47
N ILE A 179 -4.31 -26.09 3.42
CA ILE A 179 -5.69 -25.97 3.92
C ILE A 179 -6.57 -25.08 3.03
N ASN A 180 -5.98 -24.35 2.08
CA ASN A 180 -6.66 -23.25 1.42
C ASN A 180 -7.93 -23.67 0.68
N SER A 181 -7.87 -24.76 -0.08
CA SER A 181 -9.01 -25.32 -0.81
C SER A 181 -10.17 -25.67 0.12
N THR A 182 -9.88 -26.10 1.34
CA THR A 182 -10.89 -26.42 2.36
C THR A 182 -11.48 -25.15 2.95
N ILE A 183 -10.66 -24.15 3.26
CA ILE A 183 -11.12 -22.87 3.83
C ILE A 183 -12.07 -22.14 2.89
N THR A 184 -11.82 -22.17 1.59
CA THR A 184 -12.70 -21.54 0.58
C THR A 184 -14.13 -22.06 0.66
N LEU A 185 -14.37 -23.30 1.12
CA LEU A 185 -15.71 -23.86 1.30
C LEU A 185 -16.47 -23.24 2.49
N PHE A 186 -15.77 -22.63 3.45
CA PHE A 186 -16.35 -22.20 4.73
C PHE A 186 -16.22 -20.69 4.98
N ALA A 187 -15.16 -20.05 4.49
CA ALA A 187 -14.81 -18.69 4.87
C ALA A 187 -15.74 -17.61 4.28
N GLY A 188 -16.40 -17.91 3.15
CA GLY A 188 -17.12 -16.91 2.35
C GLY A 188 -16.12 -15.96 1.67
N GLU A 189 -16.36 -14.65 1.75
CA GLU A 189 -15.54 -13.64 1.05
C GLU A 189 -14.75 -12.70 1.98
N ARG A 190 -14.71 -12.95 3.30
CA ARG A 190 -14.04 -12.03 4.24
C ARG A 190 -12.64 -12.49 4.61
N VAL A 191 -11.67 -11.57 4.54
CA VAL A 191 -10.25 -11.76 4.87
C VAL A 191 -10.07 -12.38 6.25
N GLU A 192 -10.82 -11.91 7.25
CA GLU A 192 -10.66 -12.33 8.64
C GLU A 192 -10.96 -13.82 8.80
N HIS A 193 -11.90 -14.36 8.02
CA HIS A 193 -12.26 -15.76 8.09
C HIS A 193 -11.18 -16.67 7.52
N PHE A 194 -10.60 -16.30 6.38
CA PHE A 194 -9.47 -17.02 5.81
C PHE A 194 -8.29 -17.00 6.77
N ARG A 195 -7.96 -15.82 7.31
CA ARG A 195 -6.90 -15.64 8.31
C ARG A 195 -7.13 -16.50 9.54
N THR A 196 -8.29 -16.42 10.18
CA THR A 196 -8.59 -17.19 11.40
C THR A 196 -8.56 -18.69 11.15
N LEU A 197 -9.12 -19.17 10.03
CA LEU A 197 -9.12 -20.61 9.73
C LEU A 197 -7.71 -21.15 9.41
N ARG A 198 -6.87 -20.38 8.70
CA ARG A 198 -5.46 -20.74 8.49
C ARG A 198 -4.68 -20.74 9.79
N GLU A 199 -4.88 -19.74 10.63
CA GLU A 199 -4.21 -19.66 11.93
C GLU A 199 -4.59 -20.85 12.81
N VAL A 200 -5.87 -21.17 12.95
CA VAL A 200 -6.33 -22.34 13.72
C VAL A 200 -5.73 -23.64 13.17
N TYR A 201 -5.75 -23.83 11.85
CA TYR A 201 -5.14 -25.00 11.23
C TYR A 201 -3.64 -25.08 11.50
N ARG A 202 -2.92 -23.96 11.39
CA ARG A 202 -1.49 -23.87 11.70
C ARG A 202 -1.21 -24.18 13.17
N SER A 203 -1.97 -23.61 14.09
CA SER A 203 -1.82 -23.85 15.53
C SER A 203 -2.04 -25.34 15.84
N VAL A 204 -3.07 -25.97 15.30
CA VAL A 204 -3.34 -27.39 15.55
C VAL A 204 -2.29 -28.29 14.89
N LEU A 205 -1.88 -28.01 13.66
CA LEU A 205 -0.95 -28.86 12.92
C LEU A 205 0.49 -28.80 13.45
N LEU A 206 0.92 -27.62 13.93
CA LEU A 206 2.31 -27.36 14.31
C LEU A 206 2.56 -27.43 15.82
N SER A 207 1.53 -27.67 16.62
CA SER A 207 1.65 -27.79 18.08
C SER A 207 1.55 -29.25 18.52
N ASP A 208 2.25 -29.59 19.60
CA ASP A 208 2.09 -30.86 20.31
C ASP A 208 0.88 -30.79 21.27
N MET A 209 -0.32 -30.58 20.72
CA MET A 209 -1.57 -30.56 21.50
C MET A 209 -2.20 -31.96 21.57
N SER A 210 -2.77 -32.32 22.72
CA SER A 210 -3.63 -33.51 22.86
C SER A 210 -4.96 -33.32 22.12
N GLU A 211 -5.71 -34.40 21.90
CA GLU A 211 -7.04 -34.31 21.27
C GLU A 211 -8.01 -33.43 22.08
N GLU A 212 -7.94 -33.50 23.42
CA GLU A 212 -8.73 -32.65 24.32
C GLU A 212 -8.32 -31.17 24.21
N GLU A 213 -7.01 -30.90 24.14
CA GLU A 213 -6.49 -29.53 23.97
C GLU A 213 -6.88 -28.93 22.62
N ILE A 214 -6.86 -29.74 21.55
CA ILE A 214 -7.35 -29.32 20.23
C ILE A 214 -8.83 -28.98 20.30
N TYR A 215 -9.64 -29.81 20.93
CA TYR A 215 -11.08 -29.56 21.07
C TYR A 215 -11.33 -28.23 21.79
N ASP A 216 -10.71 -28.03 22.96
CA ASP A 216 -10.86 -26.81 23.75
C ASP A 216 -10.37 -25.58 22.97
N PHE A 217 -9.20 -25.67 22.34
CA PHE A 217 -8.65 -24.59 21.52
C PHE A 217 -9.62 -24.20 20.38
N VAL A 218 -10.10 -25.17 19.63
CA VAL A 218 -10.97 -24.94 18.47
C VAL A 218 -12.31 -24.34 18.89
N VAL A 219 -12.94 -24.85 19.95
CA VAL A 219 -14.24 -24.35 20.45
C VAL A 219 -14.14 -22.89 20.90
N HIS A 220 -13.03 -22.51 21.54
CA HIS A 220 -12.84 -21.15 22.07
C HIS A 220 -12.26 -20.17 21.05
N THR A 221 -11.51 -20.64 20.05
CA THR A 221 -10.84 -19.78 19.06
C THR A 221 -11.70 -19.56 17.81
N LEU A 222 -12.50 -20.55 17.39
CA LEU A 222 -13.33 -20.38 16.21
C LEU A 222 -14.54 -19.48 16.48
N PRO A 223 -14.83 -18.50 15.59
CA PRO A 223 -16.07 -17.75 15.62
C PRO A 223 -17.28 -18.68 15.69
N THR A 224 -18.31 -18.30 16.44
CA THR A 224 -19.49 -19.15 16.74
C THR A 224 -20.10 -19.77 15.50
N ARG A 225 -20.08 -19.05 14.38
CA ARG A 225 -20.58 -19.50 13.08
C ARG A 225 -19.85 -20.70 12.50
N PHE A 226 -18.65 -21.06 12.97
CA PHE A 226 -17.88 -22.22 12.50
C PHE A 226 -17.95 -23.41 13.47
N ARG A 227 -18.50 -23.20 14.67
CA ARG A 227 -18.60 -24.26 15.69
C ARG A 227 -19.49 -25.43 15.25
N PHE A 228 -20.36 -25.26 14.25
CA PHE A 228 -21.15 -26.35 13.70
C PHE A 228 -20.29 -27.45 13.06
N LEU A 229 -19.07 -27.14 12.61
CA LEU A 229 -18.12 -28.11 12.05
C LEU A 229 -17.67 -29.14 13.10
N PHE A 230 -17.79 -28.81 14.38
CA PHE A 230 -17.33 -29.61 15.52
C PHE A 230 -18.47 -30.11 16.40
N ARG A 231 -19.73 -29.89 16.01
CA ARG A 231 -20.84 -30.54 16.69
C ARG A 231 -20.80 -32.03 16.35
N PRO A 232 -20.87 -32.93 17.36
CA PRO A 232 -21.12 -34.34 17.09
C PRO A 232 -22.36 -34.41 16.20
N LYS A 233 -22.27 -35.11 15.07
CA LYS A 233 -23.47 -35.42 14.27
C LYS A 233 -24.41 -36.17 15.21
N GLU A 234 -25.51 -35.54 15.63
CA GLU A 234 -26.57 -36.25 16.32
C GLU A 234 -26.99 -37.39 15.41
N ASN A 235 -26.81 -38.63 15.90
CA ASN A 235 -27.21 -39.81 15.16
C ASN A 235 -28.73 -39.75 15.02
N PRO A 236 -29.29 -39.68 13.80
CA PRO A 236 -30.74 -39.61 13.62
C PRO A 236 -31.46 -40.87 14.16
N ASP A 237 -30.73 -41.95 14.41
CA ASP A 237 -31.26 -43.21 14.93
C ASP A 237 -31.45 -43.24 16.46
N SER A 238 -30.97 -42.24 17.21
CA SER A 238 -31.13 -42.21 18.68
C SER A 238 -32.49 -41.68 19.18
N GLN A 239 -33.43 -41.33 18.29
CA GLN A 239 -34.81 -40.96 18.67
C GLN A 239 -35.85 -42.08 18.50
N GLY A 240 -35.43 -43.34 18.32
CA GLY A 240 -36.33 -44.48 18.12
C GLY A 240 -36.74 -45.27 19.36
N GLY A 241 -36.49 -44.78 20.58
CA GLY A 241 -36.45 -45.64 21.78
C GLY A 241 -37.34 -45.25 22.96
N ARG A 242 -38.50 -44.60 22.75
CA ARG A 242 -39.54 -44.52 23.81
C ARG A 242 -40.94 -44.61 23.23
N LYS A 243 -41.42 -45.85 23.08
CA LYS A 243 -42.86 -46.15 23.20
C LYS A 243 -43.07 -47.43 24.01
N LYS A 244 -43.82 -47.23 25.10
CA LYS A 244 -44.49 -48.16 26.02
C LYS A 244 -43.64 -48.81 27.09
#